data_AF-A0A959M4D1-F1
#
_entry.id   AF-A0A959M4D1-F1
#
_cell.length_a   1.000
_cell.length_b   1.000
_cell.length_c   1.000
_cell.angle_alpha   90.00
_cell.angle_beta   90.00
_cell.angle_gamma   90.00
#
_symmetry.space_group_name_H-M   'P 1'
#
loop_
_entity.id
_entity.type
_entity.pdbx_description
1 polymer ?
#
loop_
_entity_poly.entity_id
_entity_poly.type
_entity_poly.pdbx_seq_one_letter_code
_entity_poly.pdbx_strand_id
1 'polypeptide(L)'
;MHLNRIFRRKAYIAGIISILFLAASCIQFKTATLYNGMEVEPEPPKVADISMAVEPVIFADDATDVWGLETNECQSASVSKDVVFSGAEALEITWNRDANGCDFAGIGIGWDSYAGKDLSQIMDYVAIQMQVRTQGGRMFGLPIVLTLEDYSGGMGFAYTGNKYFERSAIDEEWQKVVVPLSAFDIEIENLDPSNIKQLQLELQQSGSIYLDDIRLVFYEPEPQVPWMEEEVLPNPIAFPIQVFGDHFINNNGWGIVSNECQSVKITDQAHAEGTLAISAKWNSTAADCNPASFGASWNKWFPVDVSSIREKAAFQFHLKPVSGLTDLTNISVGFEDYDRAKTLIPLKDAFLMDSGSAEGWKLVTVPFSALPKTVDFTRIKHLVFQLYGDGEIFIDSIQLVNIQ
;
A
#
# COMPACT_ATOMS: atom_id res chain seq x y z
N MET A 1 85.90 -28.89 7.68
CA MET A 1 84.55 -29.15 7.13
C MET A 1 83.45 -29.34 8.20
N HIS A 2 83.78 -29.40 9.51
CA HIS A 2 82.80 -29.72 10.56
C HIS A 2 81.99 -28.51 11.10
N LEU A 3 82.54 -27.29 11.06
CA LEU A 3 81.87 -26.08 11.57
C LEU A 3 80.66 -25.62 10.73
N ASN A 4 80.72 -25.82 9.41
CA ASN A 4 79.70 -25.30 8.48
C ASN A 4 78.38 -26.09 8.54
N ARG A 5 78.41 -27.35 9.01
CA ARG A 5 77.21 -28.17 9.24
C ARG A 5 76.46 -27.81 10.53
N ILE A 6 77.18 -27.31 11.55
CA ILE A 6 76.59 -26.91 12.83
C ILE A 6 75.84 -25.57 12.68
N PHE A 7 76.42 -24.62 11.93
CA PHE A 7 75.76 -23.33 11.65
C PHE A 7 74.49 -23.48 10.80
N ARG A 8 74.51 -24.33 9.77
CA ARG A 8 73.30 -24.61 8.98
C ARG A 8 72.21 -25.29 9.81
N ARG A 9 72.54 -26.27 10.66
CA ARG A 9 71.54 -26.91 11.55
C ARG A 9 70.92 -25.92 12.54
N LYS A 10 71.70 -25.01 13.12
CA LYS A 10 71.17 -23.99 14.04
C LYS A 10 70.29 -22.97 13.31
N ALA A 11 70.62 -22.60 12.07
CA ALA A 11 69.80 -21.71 11.25
C ALA A 11 68.46 -22.35 10.83
N TYR A 12 68.46 -23.65 10.46
CA TYR A 12 67.22 -24.36 10.13
C TYR A 12 66.33 -24.58 11.35
N ILE A 13 66.90 -24.88 12.52
CA ILE A 13 66.12 -25.04 13.77
C ILE A 13 65.54 -23.69 14.19
N ALA A 14 66.30 -22.59 14.10
CA ALA A 14 65.78 -21.25 14.38
C ALA A 14 64.67 -20.84 13.40
N GLY A 15 64.81 -21.16 12.11
CA GLY A 15 63.78 -20.91 11.09
C GLY A 15 62.48 -21.69 11.33
N ILE A 16 62.57 -22.97 11.70
CA ILE A 16 61.39 -23.81 11.98
C ILE A 16 60.68 -23.35 13.26
N ILE A 17 61.42 -22.97 14.31
CA ILE A 17 60.83 -22.43 15.54
C ILE A 17 60.12 -21.09 15.28
N SER A 18 60.66 -20.24 14.40
CA SER A 18 60.04 -18.96 14.04
C SER A 18 58.74 -19.14 13.23
N ILE A 19 58.65 -20.18 12.41
CA ILE A 19 57.43 -20.53 11.65
C ILE A 19 56.36 -21.13 12.57
N LEU A 20 56.77 -21.92 13.57
CA LEU A 20 55.85 -22.46 14.58
C LEU A 20 55.27 -21.39 15.52
N PHE A 21 56.03 -20.32 15.81
CA PHE A 21 55.52 -19.17 16.59
C PHE A 21 54.53 -18.31 15.80
N LEU A 22 54.65 -18.23 14.47
CA LEU A 22 53.69 -17.51 13.61
C LEU A 22 52.36 -18.26 13.42
N ALA A 23 52.37 -19.59 13.53
CA ALA A 23 51.15 -20.41 13.43
C ALA A 23 50.35 -20.49 14.75
N ALA A 24 50.92 -20.02 15.86
CA ALA A 24 50.30 -20.03 17.19
C ALA A 24 49.68 -18.67 17.59
N SER A 25 49.61 -17.69 16.69
CA SER A 25 48.81 -16.49 16.93
C SER A 25 47.34 -16.89 17.00
N CYS A 26 46.77 -16.85 18.20
CA CYS A 26 45.35 -17.08 18.43
C CYS A 26 44.52 -16.21 17.48
N ILE A 27 43.96 -16.82 16.44
CA ILE A 27 42.88 -16.21 15.67
C ILE A 27 41.66 -16.27 16.58
N GLN A 28 41.45 -15.19 17.34
CA GLN A 28 40.25 -15.03 18.15
C GLN A 28 39.15 -14.57 17.20
N PHE A 29 38.38 -15.52 16.67
CA PHE A 29 37.16 -15.20 15.93
C PHE A 29 36.24 -14.38 16.84
N LYS A 30 36.04 -13.10 16.53
CA LYS A 30 34.97 -12.33 17.15
C LYS A 30 33.66 -12.96 16.69
N THR A 31 32.82 -13.38 17.64
CA THR A 31 31.44 -13.73 17.36
C THR A 31 30.72 -12.47 16.86
N ALA A 32 30.51 -12.37 15.56
CA ALA A 32 29.54 -11.43 15.01
C ALA A 32 28.16 -11.97 15.37
N THR A 33 27.53 -11.39 16.37
CA THR A 33 26.10 -11.56 16.60
C THR A 33 25.37 -10.87 15.44
N LEU A 34 24.54 -11.61 14.71
CA LEU A 34 23.75 -11.13 13.56
C LEU A 34 22.77 -9.98 13.92
N TYR A 35 22.66 -9.64 15.21
CA TYR A 35 21.75 -8.67 15.79
C TYR A 35 22.44 -7.77 16.82
N ASN A 36 23.69 -7.35 16.59
CA ASN A 36 24.07 -6.04 17.13
C ASN A 36 23.32 -5.03 16.27
N GLY A 37 22.27 -4.42 16.83
CA GLY A 37 21.60 -3.29 16.21
C GLY A 37 22.67 -2.33 15.71
N MET A 38 22.52 -1.88 14.46
CA MET A 38 23.37 -0.83 13.92
C MET A 38 23.43 0.26 14.99
N GLU A 39 24.62 0.50 15.56
CA GLU A 39 24.83 1.74 16.29
C GLU A 39 24.46 2.81 15.28
N VAL A 40 23.35 3.51 15.55
CA VAL A 40 22.91 4.61 14.69
C VAL A 40 24.05 5.61 14.77
N GLU A 41 24.85 5.65 13.70
CA GLU A 41 25.91 6.63 13.58
C GLU A 41 25.22 7.99 13.74
N PRO A 42 25.66 8.84 14.68
CA PRO A 42 24.96 10.08 14.95
C PRO A 42 24.92 10.88 13.66
N GLU A 43 23.71 11.23 13.21
CA GLU A 43 23.56 12.06 12.01
C GLU A 43 24.42 13.32 12.20
N PRO A 44 25.20 13.71 11.16
CA PRO A 44 25.98 14.93 11.24
C PRO A 44 25.04 16.09 11.61
N PRO A 45 25.48 17.01 12.47
CA PRO A 45 24.62 18.10 12.92
C PRO A 45 24.17 18.92 11.71
N LYS A 46 22.86 19.16 11.59
CA LYS A 46 22.28 20.06 10.57
C LYS A 46 22.99 21.41 10.62
N VAL A 47 23.25 22.00 9.46
CA VAL A 47 23.79 23.36 9.40
C VAL A 47 22.83 24.34 10.07
N ALA A 48 23.37 25.32 10.79
CA ALA A 48 22.56 26.32 11.49
C ALA A 48 21.89 27.31 10.51
N ASP A 49 22.51 27.51 9.35
CA ASP A 49 22.04 28.39 8.28
C ASP A 49 22.43 27.75 6.94
N ILE A 50 21.51 27.71 5.98
CA ILE A 50 21.74 27.12 4.65
C ILE A 50 22.88 27.86 3.93
N SER A 51 23.01 29.17 4.13
CA SER A 51 24.08 30.00 3.55
C SER A 51 25.49 29.57 3.97
N MET A 52 25.63 28.79 5.04
CA MET A 52 26.91 28.19 5.43
C MET A 52 27.31 27.01 4.55
N ALA A 53 26.35 26.37 3.89
CA ALA A 53 26.57 25.26 2.97
C ALA A 53 26.55 25.73 1.50
N VAL A 54 25.57 26.57 1.13
CA VAL A 54 25.30 26.92 -0.27
C VAL A 54 24.55 28.26 -0.36
N GLU A 55 24.71 29.02 -1.45
CA GLU A 55 23.94 30.25 -1.70
C GLU A 55 22.43 29.95 -1.75
N PRO A 56 21.60 30.35 -0.76
CA PRO A 56 20.22 29.88 -0.71
C PRO A 56 19.30 30.49 -1.77
N VAL A 57 19.64 31.62 -2.40
CA VAL A 57 18.78 32.27 -3.40
C VAL A 57 19.08 31.71 -4.80
N ILE A 58 18.07 31.13 -5.44
CA ILE A 58 18.17 30.60 -6.81
C ILE A 58 17.70 31.66 -7.82
N PHE A 59 16.58 32.34 -7.53
CA PHE A 59 16.05 33.45 -8.31
C PHE A 59 15.29 34.44 -7.42
N ALA A 60 15.50 35.74 -7.63
CA ALA A 60 14.78 36.80 -6.92
C ALA A 60 14.47 38.02 -7.80
N ASP A 61 15.45 38.59 -8.49
CA ASP A 61 15.28 39.87 -9.21
C ASP A 61 16.18 40.02 -10.45
N ASP A 62 16.92 38.97 -10.80
CA ASP A 62 17.90 39.00 -11.88
C ASP A 62 17.75 37.78 -12.77
N ALA A 63 17.24 38.01 -13.98
CA ALA A 63 17.08 36.99 -14.99
C ALA A 63 18.32 36.80 -15.90
N THR A 64 19.45 37.45 -15.60
CA THR A 64 20.66 37.41 -16.44
C THR A 64 21.18 35.99 -16.65
N ASP A 65 21.09 35.14 -15.61
CA ASP A 65 21.53 33.75 -15.66
C ASP A 65 20.40 32.77 -16.01
N VAL A 66 19.25 33.27 -16.46
CA VAL A 66 18.10 32.45 -16.88
C VAL A 66 18.10 32.28 -18.40
N TRP A 67 18.11 31.03 -18.86
CA TRP A 67 17.92 30.70 -20.27
C TRP A 67 16.49 30.20 -20.53
N GLY A 68 16.07 30.24 -21.80
CA GLY A 68 14.72 29.83 -22.22
C GLY A 68 13.67 30.93 -22.09
N LEU A 69 14.07 32.17 -21.76
CA LEU A 69 13.19 33.35 -21.78
C LEU A 69 12.98 33.85 -23.21
N GLU A 70 12.21 33.08 -23.97
CA GLU A 70 11.89 33.34 -25.36
C GLU A 70 10.45 32.98 -25.70
N THR A 71 10.02 33.42 -26.88
CA THR A 71 8.74 33.03 -27.49
C THR A 71 9.00 32.15 -28.70
N ASN A 72 8.51 30.91 -28.65
CA ASN A 72 8.56 29.93 -29.73
C ASN A 72 7.21 29.16 -29.81
N GLU A 73 7.12 28.09 -30.61
CA GLU A 73 5.90 27.29 -30.74
C GLU A 73 5.45 26.58 -29.45
N CYS A 74 6.38 26.30 -28.53
CA CYS A 74 6.11 25.60 -27.27
C CYS A 74 5.69 26.54 -26.15
N GLN A 75 6.35 27.69 -26.04
CA GLN A 75 6.24 28.57 -24.89
C GLN A 75 6.41 30.04 -25.24
N SER A 76 5.88 30.89 -24.37
CA SER A 76 6.24 32.29 -24.25
C SER A 76 6.70 32.51 -22.81
N ALA A 77 7.99 32.72 -22.63
CA ALA A 77 8.61 32.98 -21.34
C ALA A 77 9.33 34.32 -21.36
N SER A 78 9.09 35.15 -20.35
CA SER A 78 9.68 36.48 -20.21
C SER A 78 9.76 36.89 -18.74
N VAL A 79 10.28 38.09 -18.49
CA VAL A 79 10.24 38.72 -17.17
C VAL A 79 9.05 39.69 -17.11
N SER A 80 8.28 39.63 -16.03
CA SER A 80 7.25 40.60 -15.69
C SER A 80 7.74 41.56 -14.60
N LYS A 81 7.40 42.85 -14.75
CA LYS A 81 7.61 43.89 -13.73
C LYS A 81 6.31 44.38 -13.11
N ASP A 82 5.19 43.92 -13.66
CA ASP A 82 3.84 44.35 -13.25
C ASP A 82 3.24 43.39 -12.22
N VAL A 83 3.53 42.09 -12.35
CA VAL A 83 3.03 41.03 -11.47
C VAL A 83 4.20 40.36 -10.78
N VAL A 84 4.51 40.82 -9.57
CA VAL A 84 5.68 40.39 -8.78
C VAL A 84 5.21 40.01 -7.38
N PHE A 85 5.81 38.98 -6.78
CA PHE A 85 5.58 38.62 -5.37
C PHE A 85 6.48 39.48 -4.47
N SER A 86 7.78 39.50 -4.77
CA SER A 86 8.79 40.24 -4.02
C SER A 86 9.84 40.82 -4.94
N GLY A 87 10.37 42.01 -4.63
CA GLY A 87 11.39 42.64 -5.46
C GLY A 87 10.79 43.45 -6.61
N ALA A 88 11.37 43.30 -7.80
CA ALA A 88 11.13 44.07 -9.01
C ALA A 88 10.80 43.21 -10.24
N GLU A 89 11.14 41.92 -10.26
CA GLU A 89 11.00 41.05 -11.43
C GLU A 89 10.47 39.67 -11.06
N ALA A 90 9.53 39.13 -11.84
CA ALA A 90 9.07 37.74 -11.75
C ALA A 90 9.14 37.06 -13.11
N LEU A 91 9.24 35.74 -13.15
CA LEU A 91 9.19 34.96 -14.39
C LEU A 91 7.73 34.79 -14.81
N GLU A 92 7.40 35.23 -16.03
CA GLU A 92 6.10 35.06 -16.65
C GLU A 92 6.20 33.99 -17.74
N ILE A 93 5.44 32.91 -17.58
CA ILE A 93 5.59 31.73 -18.46
C ILE A 93 4.21 31.21 -18.86
N THR A 94 3.99 31.10 -20.17
CA THR A 94 2.85 30.40 -20.77
C THR A 94 3.36 29.35 -21.74
N TRP A 95 2.80 28.14 -21.71
CA TRP A 95 3.26 27.05 -22.58
C TRP A 95 2.13 26.11 -22.97
N ASN A 96 2.36 25.38 -24.07
CA ASN A 96 1.53 24.28 -24.51
C ASN A 96 2.36 23.21 -25.23
N ARG A 97 2.64 22.10 -24.54
CA ARG A 97 3.39 20.95 -25.07
C ARG A 97 2.69 20.21 -26.20
N ASP A 98 1.38 20.35 -26.33
CA ASP A 98 0.59 19.73 -27.39
C ASP A 98 0.60 20.56 -28.68
N ALA A 99 1.24 21.74 -28.68
CA ALA A 99 1.41 22.55 -29.88
C ALA A 99 2.22 21.81 -30.96
N ASN A 100 1.78 21.96 -32.22
CA ASN A 100 2.45 21.31 -33.35
C ASN A 100 3.88 21.86 -33.52
N GLY A 101 4.86 20.97 -33.59
CA GLY A 101 6.29 21.32 -33.66
C GLY A 101 6.96 21.50 -32.30
N CYS A 102 6.23 21.30 -31.20
CA CYS A 102 6.82 21.45 -29.87
C CYS A 102 7.58 20.19 -29.43
N ASP A 103 8.92 20.22 -29.48
CA ASP A 103 9.78 19.13 -29.02
C ASP A 103 10.17 19.28 -27.54
N PHE A 104 10.42 20.50 -27.06
CA PHE A 104 10.84 20.80 -25.69
C PHE A 104 10.35 22.17 -25.22
N ALA A 105 9.90 22.25 -23.97
CA ALA A 105 9.52 23.49 -23.31
C ALA A 105 10.16 23.51 -21.92
N GLY A 106 10.91 24.56 -21.61
CA GLY A 106 11.64 24.66 -20.36
C GLY A 106 12.40 25.97 -20.23
N ILE A 107 12.76 26.26 -18.98
CA ILE A 107 13.72 27.30 -18.63
C ILE A 107 14.75 26.70 -17.68
N GLY A 108 15.92 27.33 -17.57
CA GLY A 108 16.88 26.96 -16.55
C GLY A 108 17.59 28.16 -15.97
N ILE A 109 17.99 28.01 -14.72
CA ILE A 109 18.51 29.07 -13.87
C ILE A 109 19.93 28.67 -13.48
N GLY A 110 20.91 29.41 -14.01
CA GLY A 110 22.31 29.32 -13.65
C GLY A 110 22.57 29.87 -12.26
N TRP A 111 22.16 29.11 -11.25
CA TRP A 111 22.19 29.49 -9.84
C TRP A 111 23.56 30.05 -9.39
N ASP A 112 23.56 31.31 -8.92
CA ASP A 112 24.75 32.03 -8.47
C ASP A 112 25.84 31.98 -9.55
N SER A 113 25.48 32.52 -10.71
CA SER A 113 26.29 32.61 -11.92
C SER A 113 26.94 31.29 -12.31
N TYR A 114 26.13 30.23 -12.28
CA TYR A 114 26.51 28.85 -12.59
C TYR A 114 27.58 28.26 -11.67
N ALA A 115 27.95 28.87 -10.54
CA ALA A 115 28.98 28.27 -9.68
C ALA A 115 28.53 26.90 -9.16
N GLY A 116 29.45 25.92 -9.11
CA GLY A 116 29.15 24.56 -8.64
C GLY A 116 28.67 24.57 -7.18
N LYS A 117 27.56 23.89 -6.90
CA LYS A 117 26.97 23.80 -5.57
C LYS A 117 27.05 22.39 -5.01
N ASP A 118 27.48 22.27 -3.76
CA ASP A 118 27.44 21.01 -3.00
C ASP A 118 26.17 20.96 -2.15
N LEU A 119 25.17 20.21 -2.62
CA LEU A 119 23.92 19.95 -1.91
C LEU A 119 23.97 18.67 -1.09
N SER A 120 25.03 17.85 -1.23
CA SER A 120 25.08 16.49 -0.67
C SER A 120 24.83 16.43 0.83
N GLN A 121 25.22 17.48 1.57
CA GLN A 121 25.08 17.57 3.03
C GLN A 121 23.74 18.12 3.51
N ILE A 122 22.88 18.60 2.60
CA ILE A 122 21.61 19.27 2.93
C ILE A 122 20.39 18.59 2.29
N MET A 123 20.60 17.56 1.46
CA MET A 123 19.53 16.85 0.73
C MET A 123 18.37 16.40 1.62
N ASP A 124 18.66 15.97 2.85
CA ASP A 124 17.68 15.34 3.74
C ASP A 124 16.77 16.33 4.49
N TYR A 125 17.12 17.61 4.56
CA TYR A 125 16.44 18.59 5.41
C TYR A 125 16.27 19.98 4.80
N VAL A 126 16.45 20.10 3.48
CA VAL A 126 16.24 21.34 2.72
C VAL A 126 15.29 21.08 1.55
N ALA A 127 14.54 22.11 1.16
CA ALA A 127 13.65 22.12 0.01
C ALA A 127 13.88 23.32 -0.88
N ILE A 128 13.51 23.20 -2.14
CA ILE A 128 13.33 24.32 -3.06
C ILE A 128 11.91 24.86 -2.84
N GLN A 129 11.81 26.10 -2.39
CA GLN A 129 10.58 26.86 -2.31
C GLN A 129 10.50 27.83 -3.49
N MET A 130 9.31 27.94 -4.06
CA MET A 130 8.97 28.96 -5.06
C MET A 130 7.58 29.54 -4.78
N GLN A 131 7.38 30.80 -5.16
CA GLN A 131 6.07 31.44 -5.18
C GLN A 131 5.46 31.28 -6.56
N VAL A 132 4.21 30.81 -6.58
CA VAL A 132 3.51 30.48 -7.82
C VAL A 132 2.11 31.10 -7.79
N ARG A 133 1.69 31.69 -8.90
CA ARG A 133 0.30 32.09 -9.18
C ARG A 133 -0.01 31.85 -10.65
N THR A 134 -1.28 31.67 -11.00
CA THR A 134 -1.70 31.63 -12.40
C THR A 134 -1.73 33.04 -12.99
N GLN A 135 -1.59 33.15 -14.31
CA GLN A 135 -1.88 34.41 -15.01
C GLN A 135 -3.38 34.68 -15.12
N GLY A 136 -4.19 33.61 -15.08
CA GLY A 136 -5.64 33.68 -15.04
C GLY A 136 -6.27 32.32 -14.73
N GLY A 137 -7.42 32.34 -14.06
CA GLY A 137 -8.17 31.12 -13.73
C GLY A 137 -7.50 30.26 -12.67
N ARG A 138 -7.88 28.97 -12.62
CA ARG A 138 -7.48 28.04 -11.56
C ARG A 138 -6.89 26.76 -12.13
N MET A 139 -5.77 26.31 -11.57
CA MET A 139 -5.07 25.07 -11.90
C MET A 139 -5.05 24.14 -10.68
N PHE A 140 -5.34 22.84 -10.88
CA PHE A 140 -5.35 21.83 -9.82
C PHE A 140 -4.04 21.03 -9.73
N GLY A 141 -3.01 21.49 -10.43
CA GLY A 141 -1.68 20.91 -10.47
C GLY A 141 -0.73 21.91 -11.11
N LEU A 142 0.56 21.69 -10.91
CA LEU A 142 1.63 22.44 -11.54
C LEU A 142 2.37 21.44 -12.43
N PRO A 143 2.17 21.45 -13.75
CA PRO A 143 2.80 20.47 -14.62
C PRO A 143 4.22 20.94 -14.97
N ILE A 144 5.06 21.01 -13.93
CA ILE A 144 6.49 21.33 -14.03
C ILE A 144 7.28 20.19 -13.41
N VAL A 145 8.36 19.79 -14.07
CA VAL A 145 9.38 18.92 -13.47
C VAL A 145 10.56 19.80 -13.10
N LEU A 146 10.96 19.75 -11.83
CA LEU A 146 12.21 20.37 -11.40
C LEU A 146 13.35 19.40 -11.71
N THR A 147 14.39 19.90 -12.37
CA THR A 147 15.57 19.10 -12.71
C THR A 147 16.82 19.79 -12.18
N LEU A 148 17.57 19.10 -11.32
CA LEU A 148 18.94 19.51 -10.99
C LEU A 148 19.88 18.88 -12.00
N GLU A 149 20.81 19.65 -12.55
CA GLU A 149 21.86 19.16 -13.43
C GLU A 149 23.22 19.47 -12.80
N ASP A 150 24.12 18.49 -12.79
CA ASP A 150 25.51 18.67 -12.38
C ASP A 150 26.45 18.97 -13.56
N TYR A 151 27.69 19.36 -13.27
CA TYR A 151 28.69 19.68 -14.29
C TYR A 151 29.19 18.49 -15.13
N SER A 152 28.94 17.26 -14.69
CA SER A 152 29.21 16.04 -15.47
C SER A 152 28.07 15.70 -16.44
N GLY A 153 26.95 16.41 -16.35
CA GLY A 153 25.74 16.20 -17.15
C GLY A 153 24.76 15.20 -16.53
N GLY A 154 25.01 14.75 -15.30
CA GLY A 154 24.05 13.97 -14.53
C GLY A 154 22.85 14.81 -14.15
N MET A 155 21.68 14.18 -14.06
CA MET A 155 20.40 14.85 -13.79
C MET A 155 19.64 14.15 -12.69
N GLY A 156 18.92 14.93 -11.88
CA GLY A 156 17.91 14.40 -10.97
C GLY A 156 16.61 15.15 -11.09
N PHE A 157 15.50 14.42 -10.96
CA PHE A 157 14.16 14.92 -11.29
C PHE A 157 13.23 14.86 -10.09
N ALA A 158 12.45 15.93 -9.89
CA ALA A 158 11.36 15.97 -8.92
C ALA A 158 10.08 16.55 -9.54
N TYR A 159 8.99 15.80 -9.43
CA TYR A 159 7.67 16.25 -9.88
C TYR A 159 7.03 17.19 -8.86
N THR A 160 6.45 18.31 -9.31
CA THR A 160 5.71 19.25 -8.45
C THR A 160 4.29 18.75 -8.14
N GLY A 161 4.18 17.68 -7.35
CA GLY A 161 2.89 17.13 -6.92
C GLY A 161 2.15 17.99 -5.90
N ASN A 162 0.81 17.91 -5.88
CA ASN A 162 -0.06 18.74 -5.02
C ASN A 162 0.25 18.66 -3.51
N LYS A 163 0.89 17.58 -3.06
CA LYS A 163 1.36 17.43 -1.66
C LYS A 163 2.39 18.49 -1.25
N TYR A 164 3.00 19.17 -2.22
CA TYR A 164 3.97 20.25 -2.01
C TYR A 164 3.35 21.64 -2.04
N PHE A 165 2.04 21.76 -2.27
CA PHE A 165 1.37 23.06 -2.39
C PHE A 165 0.85 23.49 -1.02
N GLU A 166 0.96 24.79 -0.74
CA GLU A 166 0.34 25.39 0.44
C GLU A 166 -1.20 25.30 0.39
N ARG A 167 -1.78 25.35 -0.81
CA ARG A 167 -3.22 25.22 -1.05
C ARG A 167 -3.51 24.19 -2.14
N SER A 168 -4.70 23.60 -2.10
CA SER A 168 -5.11 22.52 -3.04
C SER A 168 -5.12 22.90 -4.53
N ALA A 169 -5.10 24.19 -4.85
CA ALA A 169 -5.09 24.68 -6.22
C ALA A 169 -4.31 25.98 -6.33
N ILE A 170 -3.75 26.22 -7.50
CA ILE A 170 -3.07 27.46 -7.87
C ILE A 170 -4.08 28.35 -8.61
N ASP A 171 -4.23 29.57 -8.13
CA ASP A 171 -5.12 30.59 -8.70
C ASP A 171 -4.34 31.91 -8.85
N GLU A 172 -5.07 33.01 -9.08
CA GLU A 172 -4.48 34.32 -9.34
C GLU A 172 -3.83 34.96 -8.09
N GLU A 173 -3.84 34.27 -6.94
CA GLU A 173 -3.12 34.65 -5.73
C GLU A 173 -1.83 33.84 -5.57
N TRP A 174 -0.78 34.51 -5.10
CA TRP A 174 0.51 33.88 -4.78
C TRP A 174 0.38 32.84 -3.68
N GLN A 175 1.04 31.69 -3.88
CA GLN A 175 1.21 30.67 -2.85
C GLN A 175 2.56 29.98 -2.96
N LYS A 176 2.98 29.34 -1.87
CA LYS A 176 4.21 28.55 -1.87
C LYS A 176 3.99 27.16 -2.48
N VAL A 177 4.97 26.74 -3.26
CA VAL A 177 5.23 25.33 -3.60
C VAL A 177 6.61 24.96 -3.03
N VAL A 178 6.67 23.92 -2.20
CA VAL A 178 7.87 23.52 -1.46
C VAL A 178 8.23 22.07 -1.79
N VAL A 179 9.23 21.87 -2.65
CA VAL A 179 9.69 20.55 -3.09
C VAL A 179 10.98 20.18 -2.37
N PRO A 180 11.00 19.14 -1.51
CA PRO A 180 12.20 18.74 -0.79
C PRO A 180 13.28 18.23 -1.74
N LEU A 181 14.54 18.50 -1.41
CA LEU A 181 15.69 18.01 -2.18
C LEU A 181 15.72 16.47 -2.20
N SER A 182 15.28 15.83 -1.13
CA SER A 182 15.12 14.36 -1.06
C SER A 182 14.05 13.78 -1.99
N ALA A 183 13.23 14.60 -2.66
CA ALA A 183 12.31 14.14 -3.70
C ALA A 183 12.95 14.00 -5.09
N PHE A 184 14.18 14.49 -5.28
CA PHE A 184 14.89 14.34 -6.54
C PHE A 184 15.41 12.91 -6.68
N ASP A 185 15.06 12.24 -7.77
CA ASP A 185 15.66 10.97 -8.12
C ASP A 185 17.08 11.21 -8.64
N ILE A 186 18.08 10.91 -7.81
CA ILE A 186 19.49 11.14 -8.13
C ILE A 186 20.17 9.92 -8.79
N GLU A 187 19.50 8.77 -8.82
CA GLU A 187 20.13 7.51 -9.24
C GLU A 187 19.94 7.24 -10.73
N ILE A 188 18.75 7.53 -11.29
CA ILE A 188 18.40 7.14 -12.66
C ILE A 188 19.35 7.76 -13.70
N GLU A 189 19.61 9.06 -13.61
CA GLU A 189 20.52 9.79 -14.53
C GLU A 189 21.82 10.22 -13.83
N ASN A 190 22.21 9.50 -12.76
CA ASN A 190 23.50 9.64 -12.06
C ASN A 190 23.85 11.07 -11.64
N LEU A 191 22.93 11.78 -11.00
CA LEU A 191 23.20 13.12 -10.46
C LEU A 191 24.29 13.04 -9.39
N ASP A 192 25.33 13.87 -9.52
CA ASP A 192 26.28 14.17 -8.46
C ASP A 192 25.82 15.42 -7.69
N PRO A 193 25.24 15.26 -6.48
CA PRO A 193 24.75 16.39 -5.70
C PRO A 193 25.87 17.28 -5.17
N SER A 194 27.15 16.90 -5.30
CA SER A 194 28.29 17.69 -4.82
C SER A 194 28.73 18.80 -5.77
N ASN A 195 28.18 18.85 -6.99
CA ASN A 195 28.62 19.78 -8.03
C ASN A 195 27.49 20.22 -8.98
N ILE A 196 26.35 20.63 -8.39
CA ILE A 196 25.18 21.11 -9.12
C ILE A 196 25.51 22.40 -9.86
N LYS A 197 25.12 22.46 -11.12
CA LYS A 197 25.34 23.56 -12.07
C LYS A 197 24.12 24.48 -12.19
N GLN A 198 22.92 23.90 -12.26
CA GLN A 198 21.69 24.66 -12.49
C GLN A 198 20.44 23.94 -11.99
N LEU A 199 19.38 24.73 -11.80
CA LEU A 199 18.00 24.24 -11.68
C LEU A 199 17.28 24.49 -13.01
N GLN A 200 16.70 23.45 -13.60
CA GLN A 200 15.81 23.55 -14.75
C GLN A 200 14.35 23.31 -14.34
N LEU A 201 13.45 23.98 -15.04
CA LEU A 201 12.00 23.81 -14.93
C LEU A 201 11.51 23.31 -16.29
N GLU A 202 11.28 22.00 -16.40
CA GLU A 202 10.74 21.40 -17.62
C GLU A 202 9.22 21.51 -17.61
N LEU A 203 8.66 22.18 -18.62
CA LEU A 203 7.25 22.51 -18.71
C LEU A 203 6.49 21.36 -19.39
N GLN A 204 5.58 20.72 -18.66
CA GLN A 204 4.76 19.60 -19.12
C GLN A 204 3.33 20.07 -19.44
N GLN A 205 2.62 19.35 -20.31
CA GLN A 205 1.23 19.68 -20.67
C GLN A 205 1.08 21.15 -21.09
N SER A 206 0.09 21.87 -20.57
CA SER A 206 -0.07 23.31 -20.81
C SER A 206 -0.30 24.06 -19.49
N GLY A 207 0.06 25.33 -19.48
CA GLY A 207 -0.06 26.18 -18.31
C GLY A 207 0.27 27.63 -18.59
N SER A 208 -0.10 28.50 -17.65
CA SER A 208 0.16 29.93 -17.71
C SER A 208 0.29 30.46 -16.27
N ILE A 209 1.52 30.76 -15.87
CA ILE A 209 1.86 31.11 -14.48
C ILE A 209 2.82 32.31 -14.40
N TYR A 210 2.93 32.84 -13.19
CA TYR A 210 4.08 33.60 -12.72
C TYR A 210 4.83 32.78 -11.67
N LEU A 211 6.16 32.82 -11.74
CA LEU A 211 7.07 32.26 -10.73
C LEU A 211 7.94 33.36 -10.17
N ASP A 212 8.11 33.36 -8.86
CA ASP A 212 8.96 34.32 -8.16
C ASP A 212 9.57 33.67 -6.91
N ASP A 213 10.59 34.32 -6.37
CA ASP A 213 11.19 34.02 -5.08
C ASP A 213 11.61 32.54 -4.90
N ILE A 214 12.44 32.06 -5.82
CA ILE A 214 12.93 30.68 -5.82
C ILE A 214 14.16 30.60 -4.93
N ARG A 215 14.07 29.83 -3.85
CA ARG A 215 15.11 29.73 -2.84
C ARG A 215 15.11 28.40 -2.10
N LEU A 216 16.23 28.09 -1.47
CA LEU A 216 16.34 27.01 -0.51
C LEU A 216 15.76 27.41 0.85
N VAL A 217 15.02 26.50 1.46
CA VAL A 217 14.46 26.63 2.81
C VAL A 217 14.65 25.35 3.60
N PHE A 218 14.74 25.45 4.93
CA PHE A 218 14.70 24.26 5.77
C PHE A 218 13.36 23.56 5.58
N TYR A 219 13.42 22.22 5.51
CA TYR A 219 12.25 21.39 5.32
C TYR A 219 12.24 20.25 6.33
N GLU A 220 11.09 20.07 6.96
CA GLU A 220 10.80 18.92 7.79
C GLU A 220 9.56 18.25 7.18
N PRO A 221 9.66 16.97 6.77
CA PRO A 221 8.52 16.28 6.19
C PRO A 221 7.38 16.21 7.20
N GLU A 222 6.17 16.61 6.78
CA GLU A 222 5.01 16.42 7.65
C GLU A 222 4.79 14.91 7.89
N PRO A 223 4.55 14.51 9.16
CA PRO A 223 4.31 13.11 9.49
C PRO A 223 3.10 12.61 8.72
N GLN A 224 3.29 11.57 7.92
CA GLN A 224 2.22 10.93 7.17
C GLN A 224 1.31 10.21 8.17
N VAL A 225 0.08 10.71 8.37
CA VAL A 225 -0.94 10.00 9.15
C VAL A 225 -1.63 8.99 8.22
N PRO A 226 -1.58 7.68 8.49
CA PRO A 226 -2.33 6.71 7.70
C PRO A 226 -3.82 7.07 7.71
N TRP A 227 -4.41 7.24 6.53
CA TRP A 227 -5.82 7.62 6.37
C TRP A 227 -6.83 6.54 6.81
N MET A 228 -6.35 5.37 7.23
CA MET A 228 -7.15 4.24 7.70
C MET A 228 -6.33 3.49 8.74
N GLU A 229 -6.89 3.33 9.93
CA GLU A 229 -6.39 2.38 10.93
C GLU A 229 -6.99 1.01 10.62
N GLU A 230 -6.15 -0.01 10.45
CA GLU A 230 -6.65 -1.39 10.32
C GLU A 230 -7.31 -1.81 11.63
N GLU A 231 -8.59 -2.16 11.56
CA GLU A 231 -9.31 -2.69 12.72
C GLU A 231 -8.70 -4.03 13.16
N VAL A 232 -8.41 -4.17 14.45
CA VAL A 232 -7.96 -5.43 15.04
C VAL A 232 -9.13 -6.40 15.11
N LEU A 233 -9.11 -7.42 14.24
CA LEU A 233 -10.15 -8.46 14.20
C LEU A 233 -9.92 -9.53 15.29
N PRO A 234 -11.00 -10.08 15.89
CA PRO A 234 -10.89 -11.26 16.74
C PRO A 234 -10.27 -12.45 16.00
N ASN A 235 -9.69 -13.39 16.74
CA ASN A 235 -9.13 -14.61 16.15
C ASN A 235 -10.24 -15.40 15.41
N PRO A 236 -10.13 -15.58 14.07
CA PRO A 236 -11.20 -16.14 13.24
C PRO A 236 -11.36 -17.67 13.37
N ILE A 237 -10.58 -18.30 14.24
CA ILE A 237 -10.67 -19.74 14.56
C ILE A 237 -10.85 -20.01 16.06
N ALA A 238 -11.19 -18.99 16.86
CA ALA A 238 -11.48 -19.11 18.28
C ALA A 238 -12.96 -19.42 18.52
N PHE A 239 -13.28 -20.72 18.63
CA PHE A 239 -14.66 -21.20 18.82
C PHE A 239 -15.25 -20.89 20.21
N PRO A 240 -16.59 -20.78 20.33
CA PRO A 240 -17.58 -20.80 19.25
C PRO A 240 -17.64 -19.47 18.48
N ILE A 241 -17.92 -19.53 17.18
CA ILE A 241 -18.12 -18.35 16.33
C ILE A 241 -19.58 -18.35 15.87
N GLN A 242 -20.38 -17.41 16.36
CA GLN A 242 -21.75 -17.20 15.89
C GLN A 242 -21.71 -16.51 14.52
N VAL A 243 -22.07 -17.23 13.46
CA VAL A 243 -22.14 -16.69 12.09
C VAL A 243 -23.49 -16.01 11.84
N PHE A 244 -24.58 -16.59 12.38
CA PHE A 244 -25.93 -16.02 12.31
C PHE A 244 -26.71 -16.35 13.59
N GLY A 245 -27.17 -15.32 14.31
CA GLY A 245 -28.19 -15.42 15.36
C GLY A 245 -29.44 -14.68 14.87
N ASP A 246 -29.76 -13.52 15.43
CA ASP A 246 -30.82 -12.65 14.84
C ASP A 246 -30.35 -11.87 13.59
N HIS A 247 -29.04 -11.83 13.36
CA HIS A 247 -28.39 -11.19 12.22
C HIS A 247 -27.07 -11.90 11.91
N PHE A 248 -26.54 -11.67 10.71
CA PHE A 248 -25.21 -12.17 10.35
C PHE A 248 -24.10 -11.40 11.07
N ILE A 249 -23.06 -12.13 11.48
CA ILE A 249 -21.86 -11.55 12.07
C ILE A 249 -21.28 -10.45 11.17
N ASN A 250 -20.94 -9.31 11.78
CA ASN A 250 -20.38 -8.14 11.09
C ASN A 250 -21.25 -7.59 9.94
N ASN A 251 -22.55 -7.93 9.87
CA ASN A 251 -23.43 -7.64 8.73
C ASN A 251 -22.91 -8.19 7.38
N ASN A 252 -22.12 -9.27 7.40
CA ASN A 252 -21.49 -9.86 6.22
C ASN A 252 -22.27 -11.02 5.59
N GLY A 253 -23.58 -11.07 5.83
CA GLY A 253 -24.46 -12.00 5.15
C GLY A 253 -24.69 -11.60 3.70
N TRP A 254 -24.85 -12.58 2.83
CA TRP A 254 -25.21 -12.39 1.42
C TRP A 254 -26.22 -13.46 0.99
N GLY A 255 -26.89 -13.24 -0.15
CA GLY A 255 -27.86 -14.19 -0.69
C GLY A 255 -29.26 -14.09 -0.09
N ILE A 256 -29.55 -13.02 0.66
CA ILE A 256 -30.89 -12.67 1.13
C ILE A 256 -31.65 -11.96 0.01
N VAL A 257 -32.15 -12.76 -0.93
CA VAL A 257 -32.77 -12.30 -2.18
C VAL A 257 -34.10 -13.02 -2.42
N SER A 258 -35.08 -12.29 -2.95
CA SER A 258 -36.33 -12.84 -3.46
C SER A 258 -36.48 -12.55 -4.95
N ASN A 259 -36.69 -13.59 -5.74
CA ASN A 259 -36.98 -13.56 -7.17
C ASN A 259 -37.90 -14.74 -7.55
N GLU A 260 -38.06 -15.03 -8.84
CA GLU A 260 -38.93 -16.13 -9.31
C GLU A 260 -38.45 -17.54 -8.94
N CYS A 261 -37.14 -17.72 -8.72
CA CYS A 261 -36.52 -19.00 -8.39
C CYS A 261 -36.39 -19.25 -6.89
N GLN A 262 -36.31 -18.18 -6.09
CA GLN A 262 -36.03 -18.28 -4.66
C GLN A 262 -36.62 -17.13 -3.86
N SER A 263 -36.86 -17.38 -2.58
CA SER A 263 -37.15 -16.36 -1.57
C SER A 263 -36.37 -16.71 -0.30
N VAL A 264 -35.22 -16.03 -0.13
CA VAL A 264 -34.38 -16.14 1.07
C VAL A 264 -34.49 -14.83 1.84
N LYS A 265 -35.01 -14.91 3.08
CA LYS A 265 -35.32 -13.74 3.92
C LYS A 265 -35.04 -14.03 5.39
N ILE A 266 -34.76 -12.98 6.15
CA ILE A 266 -34.77 -13.04 7.62
C ILE A 266 -36.20 -12.80 8.11
N THR A 267 -36.69 -13.61 9.04
CA THR A 267 -38.09 -13.60 9.48
C THR A 267 -38.25 -14.01 10.95
N ASP A 268 -39.33 -13.55 11.58
CA ASP A 268 -39.76 -13.90 12.93
C ASP A 268 -40.72 -15.11 12.99
N GLN A 269 -41.17 -15.63 11.84
CA GLN A 269 -42.26 -16.61 11.75
C GLN A 269 -41.96 -17.99 12.36
N ALA A 270 -40.69 -18.40 12.37
CA ALA A 270 -40.24 -19.63 13.00
C ALA A 270 -38.75 -19.51 13.30
N HIS A 271 -38.39 -19.45 14.58
CA HIS A 271 -37.01 -19.42 15.07
C HIS A 271 -36.80 -20.53 16.12
N ALA A 272 -35.57 -21.02 16.21
CA ALA A 272 -35.14 -22.00 17.21
C ALA A 272 -34.62 -21.29 18.47
N GLU A 273 -33.88 -20.20 18.26
CA GLU A 273 -33.32 -19.35 19.31
C GLU A 273 -33.56 -17.86 18.97
N GLY A 274 -33.37 -16.96 19.93
CA GLY A 274 -33.50 -15.52 19.67
C GLY A 274 -34.92 -15.12 19.23
N THR A 275 -34.99 -14.29 18.19
CA THR A 275 -36.24 -13.73 17.66
C THR A 275 -36.39 -13.87 16.14
N LEU A 276 -35.29 -14.10 15.41
CA LEU A 276 -35.26 -14.16 13.95
C LEU A 276 -34.57 -15.42 13.45
N ALA A 277 -34.97 -15.89 12.27
CA ALA A 277 -34.35 -16.99 11.55
C ALA A 277 -34.29 -16.71 10.04
N ILE A 278 -33.54 -17.51 9.30
CA ILE A 278 -33.52 -17.49 7.84
C ILE A 278 -34.65 -18.39 7.33
N SER A 279 -35.59 -17.84 6.57
CA SER A 279 -36.53 -18.60 5.75
C SER A 279 -36.01 -18.66 4.33
N ALA A 280 -35.84 -19.87 3.81
CA ALA A 280 -35.40 -20.11 2.44
C ALA A 280 -36.40 -21.01 1.73
N LYS A 281 -37.05 -20.47 0.70
CA LYS A 281 -37.89 -21.19 -0.24
C LYS A 281 -37.23 -21.14 -1.61
N TRP A 282 -37.13 -22.26 -2.33
CA TRP A 282 -36.49 -22.29 -3.63
C TRP A 282 -37.13 -23.30 -4.57
N ASN A 283 -36.94 -23.07 -5.86
CA ASN A 283 -37.20 -24.02 -6.92
C ASN A 283 -36.18 -23.82 -8.05
N SER A 284 -35.11 -24.62 -8.05
CA SER A 284 -34.09 -24.66 -9.08
C SER A 284 -34.37 -25.73 -10.16
N THR A 285 -35.59 -26.31 -10.19
CA THR A 285 -36.00 -27.27 -11.24
C THR A 285 -36.63 -26.57 -12.44
N ALA A 286 -37.08 -25.33 -12.27
CA ALA A 286 -37.61 -24.50 -13.34
C ALA A 286 -36.50 -24.10 -14.34
N ALA A 287 -36.89 -23.90 -15.61
CA ALA A 287 -35.98 -23.38 -16.63
C ALA A 287 -35.38 -22.03 -16.20
N ASP A 288 -34.10 -21.82 -16.47
CA ASP A 288 -33.32 -20.61 -16.12
C ASP A 288 -33.10 -20.36 -14.61
N CYS A 289 -33.49 -21.28 -13.72
CA CYS A 289 -33.25 -21.16 -12.29
C CYS A 289 -31.97 -21.87 -11.84
N ASN A 290 -31.00 -21.09 -11.35
CA ASN A 290 -29.81 -21.61 -10.68
C ASN A 290 -30.12 -22.04 -9.23
N PRO A 291 -29.30 -22.95 -8.64
CA PRO A 291 -29.40 -23.28 -7.22
C PRO A 291 -29.34 -22.04 -6.34
N ALA A 292 -30.26 -21.95 -5.38
CA ALA A 292 -30.27 -20.89 -4.39
C ALA A 292 -29.01 -20.97 -3.53
N SER A 293 -28.44 -19.83 -3.16
CA SER A 293 -27.27 -19.82 -2.30
C SER A 293 -27.21 -18.57 -1.43
N PHE A 294 -26.71 -18.77 -0.22
CA PHE A 294 -26.49 -17.70 0.76
C PHE A 294 -25.35 -18.11 1.70
N GLY A 295 -24.83 -17.16 2.46
CA GLY A 295 -23.72 -17.43 3.35
C GLY A 295 -23.22 -16.18 4.03
N ALA A 296 -22.08 -16.28 4.71
CA ALA A 296 -21.46 -15.15 5.38
C ALA A 296 -19.96 -15.33 5.58
N SER A 297 -19.22 -14.22 5.49
CA SER A 297 -17.83 -14.17 5.97
C SER A 297 -17.82 -13.82 7.45
N TRP A 298 -17.19 -14.67 8.27
CA TRP A 298 -17.06 -14.42 9.71
C TRP A 298 -15.84 -13.58 10.08
N ASN A 299 -14.98 -13.24 9.11
CA ASN A 299 -13.75 -12.50 9.31
C ASN A 299 -13.64 -11.27 8.39
N LYS A 300 -14.73 -10.50 8.24
CA LYS A 300 -14.78 -9.27 7.41
C LYS A 300 -14.20 -9.40 6.00
N TRP A 301 -14.41 -10.55 5.35
CA TRP A 301 -13.87 -10.83 4.02
C TRP A 301 -12.34 -10.77 3.96
N PHE A 302 -11.67 -11.06 5.07
CA PHE A 302 -10.26 -11.46 5.10
C PHE A 302 -10.16 -12.98 5.06
N PRO A 303 -9.11 -13.53 4.42
CA PRO A 303 -8.88 -14.97 4.37
C PRO A 303 -8.71 -15.57 5.77
N VAL A 304 -9.27 -16.76 5.95
CA VAL A 304 -9.15 -17.54 7.18
C VAL A 304 -8.45 -18.86 6.87
N ASP A 305 -7.36 -19.13 7.58
CA ASP A 305 -6.71 -20.44 7.58
C ASP A 305 -7.42 -21.35 8.59
N VAL A 306 -8.15 -22.34 8.07
CA VAL A 306 -8.85 -23.35 8.88
C VAL A 306 -8.14 -24.71 8.87
N SER A 307 -6.94 -24.81 8.27
CA SER A 307 -6.20 -26.08 8.13
C SER A 307 -5.91 -26.74 9.49
N SER A 308 -5.54 -25.94 10.49
CA SER A 308 -5.18 -26.38 11.84
C SER A 308 -6.37 -26.84 12.70
N ILE A 309 -7.59 -26.51 12.29
CA ILE A 309 -8.82 -26.80 13.04
C ILE A 309 -9.73 -27.84 12.35
N ARG A 310 -9.36 -28.30 11.15
CA ARG A 310 -10.19 -29.16 10.30
C ARG A 310 -10.69 -30.44 10.98
N GLU A 311 -9.89 -31.03 11.86
CA GLU A 311 -10.24 -32.29 12.55
C GLU A 311 -11.03 -32.08 13.86
N LYS A 312 -11.18 -30.83 14.30
CA LYS A 312 -11.85 -30.48 15.57
C LYS A 312 -12.99 -29.48 15.43
N ALA A 313 -13.26 -28.99 14.23
CA ALA A 313 -14.28 -27.97 13.98
C ALA A 313 -15.48 -28.54 13.22
N ALA A 314 -16.65 -27.96 13.45
CA ALA A 314 -17.88 -28.29 12.72
C ALA A 314 -18.74 -27.05 12.46
N PHE A 315 -19.55 -27.12 11.40
CA PHE A 315 -20.73 -26.29 11.28
C PHE A 315 -21.81 -26.83 12.21
N GLN A 316 -22.45 -25.96 12.98
CA GLN A 316 -23.61 -26.31 13.79
C GLN A 316 -24.73 -25.31 13.55
N PHE A 317 -25.95 -25.78 13.31
CA PHE A 317 -27.12 -24.92 13.09
C PHE A 317 -28.42 -25.68 13.32
N HIS A 318 -29.49 -24.95 13.63
CA HIS A 318 -30.84 -25.49 13.69
C HIS A 318 -31.49 -25.46 12.30
N LEU A 319 -32.16 -26.55 11.93
CA LEU A 319 -32.86 -26.69 10.65
C LEU A 319 -34.29 -27.18 10.91
N LYS A 320 -35.28 -26.48 10.36
CA LYS A 320 -36.68 -26.91 10.36
C LYS A 320 -37.20 -27.03 8.93
N PRO A 321 -37.36 -28.25 8.41
CA PRO A 321 -38.01 -28.49 7.13
C PRO A 321 -39.49 -28.09 7.17
N VAL A 322 -39.99 -27.47 6.11
CA VAL A 322 -41.42 -27.20 5.95
C VAL A 322 -42.10 -28.39 5.26
N SER A 323 -43.36 -28.67 5.65
CA SER A 323 -44.17 -29.81 5.20
C SER A 323 -44.09 -30.01 3.68
N GLY A 324 -43.48 -31.14 3.26
CA GLY A 324 -43.26 -31.50 1.85
C GLY A 324 -41.79 -31.82 1.53
N LEU A 325 -40.84 -31.27 2.28
CA LEU A 325 -39.42 -31.57 2.08
C LEU A 325 -39.03 -32.89 2.76
N THR A 326 -38.88 -33.95 1.96
CA THR A 326 -38.52 -35.30 2.43
C THR A 326 -37.04 -35.63 2.25
N ASP A 327 -36.35 -34.94 1.35
CA ASP A 327 -34.95 -35.18 1.02
C ASP A 327 -34.08 -33.97 1.38
N LEU A 328 -33.29 -34.10 2.45
CA LEU A 328 -32.37 -33.06 2.91
C LEU A 328 -31.05 -33.04 2.13
N THR A 329 -30.79 -34.02 1.25
CA THR A 329 -29.57 -34.04 0.42
C THR A 329 -29.55 -32.92 -0.62
N ASN A 330 -30.70 -32.30 -0.87
CA ASN A 330 -30.85 -31.07 -1.66
C ASN A 330 -30.25 -29.82 -1.00
N ILE A 331 -29.88 -29.89 0.28
CA ILE A 331 -29.23 -28.80 1.01
C ILE A 331 -27.77 -29.18 1.17
N SER A 332 -26.87 -28.33 0.72
CA SER A 332 -25.43 -28.50 0.91
C SER A 332 -24.84 -27.35 1.69
N VAL A 333 -23.84 -27.63 2.52
CA VAL A 333 -23.10 -26.63 3.30
C VAL A 333 -21.60 -26.83 3.12
N GLY A 334 -20.83 -25.76 3.21
CA GLY A 334 -19.38 -25.83 3.20
C GLY A 334 -18.72 -24.48 3.04
N PHE A 335 -17.64 -24.42 2.26
CA PHE A 335 -16.81 -23.23 2.08
C PHE A 335 -16.57 -22.87 0.62
N GLU A 336 -16.31 -21.58 0.38
CA GLU A 336 -15.62 -21.07 -0.81
C GLU A 336 -14.28 -20.46 -0.38
N ASP A 337 -13.23 -20.65 -1.18
CA ASP A 337 -11.94 -19.98 -1.01
C ASP A 337 -11.82 -18.72 -1.90
N TYR A 338 -10.70 -18.01 -1.81
CA TYR A 338 -10.46 -16.82 -2.64
C TYR A 338 -10.25 -17.12 -4.13
N ASP A 339 -9.97 -18.37 -4.48
CA ASP A 339 -9.87 -18.82 -5.88
C ASP A 339 -11.25 -19.20 -6.45
N ARG A 340 -12.32 -18.97 -5.68
CA ARG A 340 -13.72 -19.29 -6.01
C ARG A 340 -13.99 -20.79 -6.12
N ALA A 341 -13.08 -21.64 -5.64
CA ALA A 341 -13.34 -23.06 -5.52
C ALA A 341 -14.29 -23.29 -4.34
N LYS A 342 -15.19 -24.26 -4.48
CA LYS A 342 -16.15 -24.63 -3.45
C LYS A 342 -15.92 -26.05 -2.97
N THR A 343 -16.05 -26.24 -1.67
CA THR A 343 -16.21 -27.55 -1.05
C THR A 343 -17.56 -27.57 -0.37
N LEU A 344 -18.42 -28.49 -0.78
CA LEU A 344 -19.79 -28.60 -0.32
C LEU A 344 -20.08 -30.05 0.02
N ILE A 345 -20.84 -30.27 1.09
CA ILE A 345 -21.35 -31.58 1.45
C ILE A 345 -22.88 -31.52 1.58
N PRO A 346 -23.62 -32.44 0.93
CA PRO A 346 -25.07 -32.53 1.10
C PRO A 346 -25.41 -33.00 2.52
N LEU A 347 -26.49 -32.46 3.10
CA LEU A 347 -26.96 -32.87 4.41
C LEU A 347 -27.50 -34.30 4.34
N LYS A 348 -27.07 -35.13 5.28
CA LYS A 348 -27.45 -36.54 5.42
C LYS A 348 -27.99 -36.75 6.83
N ASP A 349 -28.80 -37.79 7.01
CA ASP A 349 -29.35 -38.14 8.32
C ASP A 349 -28.27 -38.32 9.40
N ALA A 350 -27.07 -38.75 9.02
CA ALA A 350 -25.92 -38.90 9.92
C ALA A 350 -25.45 -37.57 10.57
N PHE A 351 -25.81 -36.42 10.01
CA PHE A 351 -25.49 -35.10 10.58
C PHE A 351 -26.60 -34.53 11.46
N LEU A 352 -27.75 -35.22 11.52
CA LEU A 352 -28.92 -34.76 12.24
C LEU A 352 -28.94 -35.39 13.64
N MET A 353 -29.15 -34.55 14.63
CA MET A 353 -29.48 -34.96 15.99
C MET A 353 -30.84 -34.35 16.35
N ASP A 354 -31.66 -35.10 17.09
CA ASP A 354 -32.87 -34.52 17.68
C ASP A 354 -32.42 -33.41 18.63
N SER A 355 -32.83 -32.17 18.34
CA SER A 355 -32.33 -30.97 19.01
C SER A 355 -32.76 -30.86 20.47
N GLY A 356 -33.76 -31.66 20.91
CA GLY A 356 -34.41 -31.52 22.21
C GLY A 356 -35.16 -30.19 22.39
N SER A 357 -35.10 -29.29 21.40
CA SER A 357 -35.63 -27.92 21.41
C SER A 357 -36.62 -27.72 20.26
N ALA A 358 -37.80 -27.18 20.61
CA ALA A 358 -38.92 -26.72 19.76
C ALA A 358 -39.44 -27.69 18.67
N GLU A 359 -40.76 -27.90 18.65
CA GLU A 359 -41.43 -28.83 17.72
C GLU A 359 -41.03 -28.61 16.24
N GLY A 360 -40.41 -29.64 15.65
CA GLY A 360 -40.04 -29.70 14.23
C GLY A 360 -38.64 -29.20 13.88
N TRP A 361 -37.84 -28.71 14.83
CA TRP A 361 -36.44 -28.36 14.60
C TRP A 361 -35.51 -29.57 14.78
N LYS A 362 -34.42 -29.60 14.00
CA LYS A 362 -33.33 -30.58 14.11
C LYS A 362 -32.02 -29.84 14.27
N LEU A 363 -31.13 -30.35 15.13
CA LEU A 363 -29.78 -29.82 15.25
C LEU A 363 -28.91 -30.51 14.21
N VAL A 364 -28.27 -29.72 13.35
CA VAL A 364 -27.35 -30.21 12.32
C VAL A 364 -25.93 -29.96 12.78
N THR A 365 -25.08 -30.99 12.75
CA THR A 365 -23.64 -30.86 13.00
C THR A 365 -22.84 -31.50 11.88
N VAL A 366 -22.09 -30.70 11.12
CA VAL A 366 -21.28 -31.14 9.97
C VAL A 366 -19.79 -30.88 10.26
N PRO A 367 -18.99 -31.92 10.56
CA PRO A 367 -17.56 -31.78 10.79
C PRO A 367 -16.82 -31.26 9.55
N PHE A 368 -15.84 -30.38 9.73
CA PHE A 368 -15.00 -29.89 8.63
C PHE A 368 -14.19 -31.03 8.00
N SER A 369 -13.85 -32.07 8.76
CA SER A 369 -13.17 -33.26 8.28
C SER A 369 -13.97 -34.04 7.22
N ALA A 370 -15.32 -33.91 7.23
CA ALA A 370 -16.19 -34.53 6.24
C ALA A 370 -16.18 -33.80 4.88
N LEU A 371 -15.74 -32.55 4.82
CA LEU A 371 -15.70 -31.76 3.59
C LEU A 371 -14.67 -32.34 2.59
N PRO A 372 -15.04 -32.44 1.29
CA PRO A 372 -14.09 -32.73 0.23
C PRO A 372 -12.90 -31.76 0.22
N LYS A 373 -11.72 -32.23 -0.19
CA LYS A 373 -10.51 -31.41 -0.32
C LYS A 373 -10.44 -30.74 -1.69
N THR A 374 -11.44 -29.91 -2.00
CA THR A 374 -11.55 -29.21 -3.30
C THR A 374 -11.24 -27.72 -3.22
N VAL A 375 -10.86 -27.22 -2.04
CA VAL A 375 -10.55 -25.80 -1.76
C VAL A 375 -9.19 -25.66 -1.07
N ASP A 376 -8.61 -24.47 -1.13
CA ASP A 376 -7.49 -24.07 -0.28
C ASP A 376 -7.98 -23.69 1.13
N PHE A 377 -7.79 -24.62 2.07
CA PHE A 377 -8.16 -24.41 3.47
C PHE A 377 -7.32 -23.34 4.19
N THR A 378 -6.23 -22.83 3.60
CA THR A 378 -5.45 -21.74 4.17
C THR A 378 -6.03 -20.36 3.84
N ARG A 379 -6.96 -20.29 2.89
CA ARG A 379 -7.53 -19.03 2.37
C ARG A 379 -9.05 -19.15 2.18
N ILE A 380 -9.75 -19.63 3.20
CA ILE A 380 -11.21 -19.67 3.16
C ILE A 380 -11.77 -18.25 3.22
N LYS A 381 -12.75 -17.98 2.35
CA LYS A 381 -13.40 -16.67 2.20
C LYS A 381 -14.67 -16.56 3.04
N HIS A 382 -15.53 -17.56 2.96
CA HIS A 382 -16.82 -17.57 3.66
C HIS A 382 -17.45 -18.97 3.77
N LEU A 383 -18.43 -19.08 4.66
CA LEU A 383 -19.35 -20.21 4.75
C LEU A 383 -20.42 -20.06 3.67
N VAL A 384 -20.83 -21.18 3.06
CA VAL A 384 -21.83 -21.22 1.98
C VAL A 384 -22.87 -22.31 2.26
N PHE A 385 -24.14 -21.94 2.10
CA PHE A 385 -25.25 -22.85 1.88
C PHE A 385 -25.65 -22.82 0.40
N GLN A 386 -25.89 -23.99 -0.18
CA GLN A 386 -26.38 -24.14 -1.54
C GLN A 386 -27.57 -25.11 -1.57
N LEU A 387 -28.69 -24.66 -2.15
CA LEU A 387 -29.97 -25.34 -2.16
C LEU A 387 -30.33 -25.74 -3.59
N TYR A 388 -30.52 -27.04 -3.80
CA TYR A 388 -30.82 -27.66 -5.09
C TYR A 388 -32.25 -28.20 -5.12
N GLY A 389 -32.79 -28.42 -6.31
CA GLY A 389 -34.15 -28.94 -6.47
C GLY A 389 -35.19 -27.91 -6.02
N ASP A 390 -36.21 -28.36 -5.32
CA ASP A 390 -37.23 -27.49 -4.73
C ASP A 390 -37.40 -27.80 -3.24
N GLY A 391 -37.74 -26.78 -2.47
CA GLY A 391 -37.90 -26.94 -1.04
C GLY A 391 -38.19 -25.64 -0.29
N GLU A 392 -38.51 -25.81 0.99
CA GLU A 392 -38.69 -24.70 1.93
C GLU A 392 -38.20 -25.12 3.31
N ILE A 393 -37.33 -24.29 3.90
CA ILE A 393 -36.71 -24.53 5.21
C ILE A 393 -36.64 -23.25 6.03
N PHE A 394 -36.52 -23.43 7.34
CA PHE A 394 -35.98 -22.44 8.25
C PHE A 394 -34.61 -22.88 8.77
N ILE A 395 -33.65 -21.97 8.79
CA ILE A 395 -32.31 -22.16 9.36
C ILE A 395 -32.06 -21.10 10.43
N ASP A 396 -31.50 -21.52 11.55
CA ASP A 396 -31.22 -20.64 12.69
C ASP A 396 -29.94 -21.05 13.43
N SER A 397 -29.42 -20.17 14.28
CA SER A 397 -28.26 -20.37 15.15
C SER A 397 -27.03 -20.95 14.43
N ILE A 398 -26.65 -20.38 13.27
CA ILE A 398 -25.48 -20.87 12.53
C ILE A 398 -24.20 -20.51 13.29
N GLN A 399 -23.45 -21.53 13.67
CA GLN A 399 -22.20 -21.43 14.42
C GLN A 399 -21.09 -22.29 13.81
N LEU A 400 -19.85 -21.86 14.04
CA LEU A 400 -18.69 -22.74 13.98
C LEU A 400 -18.32 -23.15 15.39
N VAL A 401 -18.22 -24.45 15.64
CA VAL A 401 -18.02 -25.01 16.99
C VAL A 401 -16.82 -25.96 17.04
N ASN A 402 -16.26 -26.12 18.23
CA ASN A 402 -15.29 -27.19 18.51
C ASN A 402 -16.06 -28.47 18.89
N ILE A 403 -15.68 -29.60 18.30
CA ILE A 403 -16.29 -30.92 18.52
C ILE A 403 -15.34 -31.92 19.23
N GLN A 404 -14.22 -31.44 19.74
CA GLN A 404 -13.26 -32.23 20.54
C GLN A 404 -13.21 -31.77 22.00
#